data_AF-A0A2G6LHY6-F1
#
_entry.id   AF-A0A2G6LHY6-F1
#
_cell.length_a   1.000
_cell.length_b   1.000
_cell.length_c   1.000
_cell.angle_alpha   90.00
_cell.angle_beta   90.00
_cell.angle_gamma   90.00
#
_symmetry.space_group_name_H-M   'P 1'
#
loop_
_entity.id
_entity.type
_entity.pdbx_description
1 polymer ?
#
loop_
_entity_poly.entity_id
_entity_poly.type
_entity_poly.pdbx_seq_one_letter_code
_entity_poly.pdbx_strand_id
1 'polypeptide(L)'
;MNTSTNLESTLLQQPFNTVSAIFTNDVCIKSVLSLSKQQLLQQMQQESGMRYTFKVEPTLNIQVGDFAIVHANGELNIVQICELHKTPQIDPKANYNYKWVIDKVRLSTFKQRMKEEARINELLADLYKVEQLHQLQNRLKQACKVDKDFLAKYKSGKNKNWFNAIYKTKHK
;
A
#
# COMPACT_ATOMS: atom_id res chain seq x y z
N MET A 1 32.58 28.51 19.67
CA MET A 1 31.38 29.38 19.67
C MET A 1 30.23 28.55 20.20
N ASN A 2 29.87 28.76 21.47
CA ASN A 2 28.78 28.06 22.14
C ASN A 2 27.45 28.71 21.76
N THR A 3 26.61 28.01 21.02
CA THR A 3 25.18 28.35 20.86
C THR A 3 24.36 27.42 21.72
N SER A 4 24.55 27.51 23.04
CA SER A 4 23.60 27.00 24.02
C SER A 4 22.58 28.10 24.27
N THR A 5 21.57 28.20 23.40
CA THR A 5 20.49 29.18 23.57
C THR A 5 19.14 28.50 23.47
N ASN A 6 18.43 28.51 24.61
CA ASN A 6 16.99 28.30 24.80
C ASN A 6 16.45 26.87 24.58
N LEU A 7 16.56 26.04 25.61
CA LEU A 7 15.74 24.83 25.78
C LEU A 7 14.68 24.96 26.89
N GLU A 8 14.57 26.12 27.56
CA GLU A 8 13.73 26.30 28.77
C GLU A 8 12.46 27.16 28.57
N SER A 9 11.91 27.27 27.37
CA SER A 9 10.68 28.07 27.14
C SER A 9 9.45 27.30 26.66
N THR A 10 9.37 26.00 26.90
CA THR A 10 8.12 25.24 26.66
C THR A 10 7.75 24.35 27.84
N LEU A 11 7.60 24.95 29.02
CA LEU A 11 6.93 24.32 30.17
C LEU A 11 5.43 24.07 29.90
N LEU A 12 4.88 24.64 28.83
CA LEU A 12 3.53 24.39 28.38
C LEU A 12 3.52 23.33 27.29
N GLN A 13 2.75 22.27 27.53
CA GLN A 13 2.48 21.24 26.54
C GLN A 13 1.94 21.90 25.25
N GLN A 14 2.50 21.51 24.10
CA GLN A 14 2.04 22.02 22.81
C GLN A 14 0.53 21.78 22.61
N PRO A 15 -0.18 22.65 21.86
CA PRO A 15 -1.58 22.44 21.54
C PRO A 15 -1.80 21.07 20.91
N PHE A 16 -2.79 20.34 21.40
CA PHE A 16 -3.13 19.01 20.92
C PHE A 16 -4.64 18.90 20.70
N ASN A 17 -5.02 18.00 19.81
CA ASN A 17 -6.41 17.58 19.66
C ASN A 17 -6.61 16.23 20.36
N THR A 18 -7.86 15.80 20.47
CA THR A 18 -8.17 14.44 20.90
C THR A 18 -8.97 13.73 19.83
N VAL A 19 -8.76 12.42 19.76
CA VAL A 19 -9.48 11.52 18.86
C VAL A 19 -10.06 10.38 19.66
N SER A 20 -11.24 9.91 19.26
CA SER A 20 -11.77 8.62 19.71
C SER A 20 -11.38 7.55 18.72
N ALA A 21 -10.83 6.45 19.21
CA ALA A 21 -10.37 5.34 18.39
C ALA A 21 -10.80 3.99 18.98
N ILE A 22 -10.97 3.01 18.10
CA ILE A 22 -11.30 1.63 18.46
C ILE A 22 -10.10 0.76 18.10
N PHE A 23 -9.76 -0.18 18.98
CA PHE A 23 -8.73 -1.18 18.70
C PHE A 23 -9.23 -2.16 17.65
N THR A 24 -8.44 -2.33 16.61
CA THR A 24 -8.76 -3.24 15.51
C THR A 24 -7.87 -4.46 15.66
N ASN A 25 -8.43 -5.57 16.15
CA ASN A 25 -7.66 -6.80 16.40
C ASN A 25 -7.16 -7.45 15.09
N ASP A 26 -7.81 -7.17 13.96
CA ASP A 26 -7.47 -7.71 12.64
C ASP A 26 -7.53 -6.63 11.54
N VAL A 27 -6.47 -5.83 11.40
CA VAL A 27 -6.32 -4.95 10.23
C VAL A 27 -5.82 -5.80 9.06
N CYS A 28 -6.71 -6.52 8.39
CA CYS A 28 -6.34 -7.20 7.15
C CYS A 28 -6.06 -6.16 6.05
N ILE A 29 -4.83 -6.13 5.53
CA ILE A 29 -4.46 -5.24 4.42
C ILE A 29 -5.45 -5.40 3.25
N LYS A 30 -5.95 -6.61 2.98
CA LYS A 30 -6.91 -6.85 1.90
C LYS A 30 -8.22 -6.10 2.11
N SER A 31 -8.80 -6.11 3.31
CA SER A 31 -10.06 -5.40 3.59
C SER A 31 -9.88 -3.88 3.50
N VAL A 32 -8.76 -3.37 4.01
CA VAL A 32 -8.40 -1.95 3.95
C VAL A 32 -8.14 -1.49 2.51
N LEU A 33 -7.58 -2.36 1.68
CA LEU A 33 -7.33 -2.07 0.27
C LEU A 33 -8.62 -2.06 -0.56
N SER A 34 -9.51 -3.02 -0.33
CA SER A 34 -10.73 -3.23 -1.12
C SER A 34 -11.88 -2.29 -0.76
N LEU A 35 -12.00 -1.89 0.50
CA LEU A 35 -13.13 -1.08 0.96
C LEU A 35 -12.94 0.40 0.59
N SER A 36 -14.03 1.03 0.17
CA SER A 36 -14.09 2.49 0.03
C SER A 36 -14.13 3.15 1.41
N LYS A 37 -13.69 4.41 1.49
CA LYS A 37 -13.73 5.18 2.76
C LYS A 37 -15.15 5.21 3.36
N GLN A 38 -16.18 5.27 2.51
CA GLN A 38 -17.59 5.29 2.94
C GLN A 38 -18.02 3.96 3.56
N GLN A 39 -17.57 2.82 3.00
CA GLN A 39 -17.88 1.49 3.53
C GLN A 39 -17.20 1.27 4.89
N LEU A 40 -15.96 1.73 5.06
CA LEU A 40 -15.27 1.69 6.35
C LEU A 40 -16.04 2.49 7.40
N LEU A 41 -16.49 3.71 7.07
CA LEU A 41 -17.26 4.54 8.00
C LEU A 41 -18.59 3.90 8.42
N GLN A 42 -19.27 3.18 7.53
CA GLN A 42 -20.50 2.45 7.86
C GLN A 42 -20.25 1.26 8.79
N GLN A 43 -19.17 0.51 8.58
CA GLN A 43 -18.80 -0.58 9.49
C GLN A 43 -18.49 -0.07 10.90
N MET A 44 -17.80 1.07 11.01
CA MET A 44 -17.47 1.69 12.30
C MET A 44 -18.71 2.16 13.09
N GLN A 45 -19.81 2.48 12.41
CA GLN A 45 -21.08 2.81 13.08
C GLN A 45 -21.78 1.58 13.63
N GLN A 46 -21.49 0.40 13.08
CA GLN A 46 -22.09 -0.87 13.48
C GLN A 46 -21.26 -1.63 14.53
N GLU A 47 -19.94 -1.37 14.60
CA GLU A 47 -19.08 -1.96 15.61
C GLU A 47 -19.33 -1.33 16.99
N SER A 48 -19.89 -2.10 17.92
CA SER A 48 -20.08 -1.70 19.33
C SER A 48 -18.77 -1.80 20.15
N GLY A 49 -17.63 -1.46 19.54
CA GLY A 49 -16.33 -1.52 20.18
C GLY A 49 -16.18 -0.48 21.29
N MET A 50 -15.40 -0.80 22.32
CA MET A 50 -14.99 0.19 23.32
C MET A 50 -14.18 1.29 22.65
N ARG A 51 -14.62 2.54 22.82
CA ARG A 51 -13.95 3.73 22.27
C ARG A 51 -12.99 4.28 23.31
N TYR A 52 -11.77 4.54 22.88
CA TYR A 52 -10.71 5.10 23.70
C TYR A 52 -10.30 6.46 23.16
N THR A 53 -10.04 7.40 24.07
CA THR A 53 -9.59 8.73 23.69
C THR A 53 -8.07 8.83 23.72
N PHE A 54 -7.49 9.34 22.64
CA PHE A 54 -6.05 9.59 22.53
C PHE A 54 -5.77 11.06 22.22
N LYS A 55 -4.62 11.55 22.69
CA LYS A 55 -4.06 12.84 22.30
C LYS A 55 -3.42 12.71 20.91
N VAL A 56 -3.56 13.73 20.08
CA VAL A 56 -2.94 13.75 18.75
C VAL A 56 -2.29 15.11 18.49
N GLU A 57 -1.11 15.07 17.89
CA GLU A 57 -0.44 16.26 17.40
C GLU A 57 -1.20 16.82 16.16
N PRO A 58 -1.51 18.13 16.10
CA PRO A 58 -2.23 18.71 14.97
C PRO A 58 -1.53 18.52 13.61
N THR A 59 -0.20 18.39 13.62
CA THR A 59 0.64 18.21 12.43
C THR A 59 0.42 16.87 11.72
N LEU A 60 -0.09 15.84 12.41
CA LEU A 60 -0.35 14.51 11.86
C LEU A 60 -1.53 14.48 10.87
N ASN A 61 -2.36 15.54 10.83
CA ASN A 61 -3.50 15.67 9.93
C ASN A 61 -4.38 14.40 9.87
N ILE A 62 -4.78 13.94 11.06
CA ILE A 62 -5.63 12.76 11.25
C ILE A 62 -7.08 13.11 10.93
N GLN A 63 -7.75 12.19 10.23
CA GLN A 63 -9.17 12.28 9.90
C GLN A 63 -9.92 11.04 10.38
N VAL A 64 -11.24 11.16 10.48
CA VAL A 64 -12.12 10.03 10.73
C VAL A 64 -11.99 8.99 9.60
N GLY A 65 -11.87 7.73 10.00
CA GLY A 65 -11.63 6.57 9.14
C GLY A 65 -10.15 6.28 8.87
N ASP A 66 -9.22 7.13 9.31
CA ASP A 66 -7.80 6.83 9.22
C ASP A 66 -7.38 5.75 10.24
N PHE A 67 -6.28 5.06 9.94
CA PHE A 67 -5.61 4.16 10.87
C PHE A 67 -4.41 4.86 11.48
N ALA A 68 -4.19 4.63 12.76
CA ALA A 68 -3.09 5.23 13.51
C ALA A 68 -2.45 4.21 14.44
N ILE A 69 -1.18 4.45 14.77
CA ILE A 69 -0.41 3.63 15.70
C ILE A 69 -0.44 4.34 17.06
N VAL A 70 -0.78 3.58 18.09
CA VAL A 70 -0.80 4.04 19.49
C VAL A 70 0.00 3.07 20.35
N HIS A 71 0.53 3.56 21.47
CA HIS A 71 1.12 2.69 22.50
C HIS A 71 0.05 2.29 23.51
N ALA A 72 -0.28 1.01 23.62
CA ALA A 72 -1.25 0.47 24.55
C ALA A 72 -0.75 -0.86 25.14
N ASN A 73 -1.00 -1.11 26.42
CA ASN A 73 -0.62 -2.35 27.12
C ASN A 73 0.86 -2.77 26.97
N GLY A 74 1.79 -1.82 26.83
CA GLY A 74 3.23 -2.10 26.65
C GLY A 74 3.65 -2.38 25.21
N GLU A 75 2.70 -2.33 24.26
CA GLU A 75 2.93 -2.68 22.86
C GLU A 75 2.41 -1.60 21.91
N LEU A 76 2.90 -1.62 20.67
CA LEU A 76 2.38 -0.80 19.59
C LEU A 76 1.16 -1.46 18.97
N ASN A 77 0.03 -0.76 19.02
CA ASN A 77 -1.24 -1.24 18.53
C ASN A 77 -1.77 -0.32 17.43
N ILE A 78 -2.46 -0.90 16.45
CA ILE A 78 -3.14 -0.15 15.40
C ILE A 78 -4.59 0.08 15.83
N VAL A 79 -5.03 1.33 15.71
CA VAL A 79 -6.39 1.74 16.00
C VAL A 79 -7.00 2.44 14.79
N GLN A 80 -8.32 2.36 14.69
CA GLN A 80 -9.09 3.09 13.70
C GLN A 80 -9.72 4.33 14.32
N ILE A 81 -9.52 5.49 13.70
CA ILE A 81 -10.01 6.78 14.19
C ILE A 81 -11.49 6.92 13.88
N CYS A 82 -12.32 6.97 14.91
CA CYS A 82 -13.78 7.02 14.81
C CYS A 82 -14.31 8.44 14.87
N GLU A 83 -13.63 9.30 15.62
CA GLU A 83 -14.08 10.66 15.86
C GLU A 83 -12.88 11.57 16.09
N LEU A 84 -12.97 12.79 15.58
CA LEU A 84 -12.02 13.86 15.84
C LEU A 84 -12.75 14.95 16.63
N HIS A 85 -12.29 15.22 17.85
CA HIS A 85 -12.91 16.23 18.69
C HIS A 85 -12.37 17.61 18.38
N LYS A 86 -13.26 18.57 18.14
CA LYS A 86 -12.91 20.00 17.93
C LYS A 86 -12.31 20.64 19.18
N THR A 87 -12.73 20.16 20.34
CA THR A 87 -12.21 20.54 21.65
C THR A 87 -11.65 19.29 22.34
N PRO A 88 -10.49 19.38 23.03
CA PRO A 88 -9.94 18.24 23.74
C PRO A 88 -10.92 17.67 24.77
N GLN A 89 -11.29 16.40 24.61
CA GLN A 89 -12.12 15.68 25.58
C GLN A 89 -11.20 14.94 26.56
N ILE A 90 -10.74 15.65 27.57
CA ILE A 90 -9.93 15.09 28.66
C ILE A 90 -10.71 15.28 29.95
N ASP A 91 -10.90 14.20 30.69
CA ASP A 91 -11.41 14.26 32.05
C ASP A 91 -10.25 14.57 33.02
N PRO A 92 -10.23 15.74 33.68
CA PRO A 92 -9.19 16.08 34.65
C PRO A 92 -9.26 15.23 35.93
N LYS A 93 -10.37 14.53 36.17
CA LYS A 93 -10.55 13.62 37.32
C LYS A 93 -10.21 12.16 36.99
N ALA A 94 -9.84 11.86 35.75
CA ALA A 94 -9.43 10.52 35.37
C ALA A 94 -8.24 10.06 36.21
N ASN A 95 -8.28 8.82 36.70
CA ASN A 95 -7.18 8.18 37.41
C ASN A 95 -6.10 7.62 36.46
N TYR A 96 -6.15 7.96 35.19
CA TYR A 96 -5.25 7.49 34.15
C TYR A 96 -4.76 8.64 33.26
N ASN A 97 -3.60 8.44 32.65
CA ASN A 97 -3.04 9.40 31.70
C ASN A 97 -3.44 9.04 30.27
N TYR A 98 -4.05 9.99 29.58
CA TYR A 98 -4.34 9.88 28.15
C TYR A 98 -3.05 9.75 27.34
N LYS A 99 -2.99 8.73 26.49
CA LYS A 99 -1.84 8.43 25.66
C LYS A 99 -1.88 9.16 24.33
N TRP A 100 -0.72 9.25 23.68
CA TRP A 100 -0.57 9.90 22.38
C TRP A 100 -0.68 8.92 21.23
N VAL A 101 -1.22 9.41 20.13
CA VAL A 101 -1.02 8.83 18.80
C VAL A 101 0.43 9.04 18.41
N ILE A 102 1.08 7.96 17.97
CA ILE A 102 2.49 7.94 17.60
C ILE A 102 2.63 8.36 16.13
N ASP A 103 1.87 7.72 15.24
CA ASP A 103 1.92 8.01 13.82
C ASP A 103 0.63 7.61 13.10
N LYS A 104 0.42 8.17 11.91
CA LYS A 104 -0.70 7.87 11.01
C LYS A 104 -0.26 6.88 9.94
N VAL A 105 -1.05 5.82 9.76
CA VAL A 105 -0.81 4.81 8.72
C VAL A 105 -1.26 5.35 7.35
N ARG A 106 -0.31 5.62 6.46
CA ARG A 106 -0.56 6.18 5.12
C ARG A 106 -0.86 5.09 4.08
N LEU A 107 -2.11 4.67 4.03
CA LEU A 107 -2.56 3.63 3.11
C LEU A 107 -2.68 4.08 1.64
N SER A 108 -2.85 5.37 1.38
CA SER A 108 -2.98 5.92 0.03
C SER A 108 -1.70 5.74 -0.79
N THR A 109 -0.55 6.06 -0.19
CA THR A 109 0.76 5.88 -0.82
C THR A 109 1.01 4.40 -1.12
N PHE A 110 0.70 3.52 -0.19
CA PHE A 110 0.82 2.08 -0.39
C PHE A 110 -0.08 1.57 -1.54
N LYS A 111 -1.35 2.00 -1.60
CA LYS A 111 -2.27 1.69 -2.71
C LYS A 111 -1.70 2.11 -4.07
N GLN A 112 -1.10 3.30 -4.12
CA GLN A 112 -0.50 3.81 -5.36
C GLN A 112 0.71 2.98 -5.77
N ARG A 113 1.62 2.67 -4.85
CA ARG A 113 2.81 1.85 -5.11
C ARG A 113 2.44 0.45 -5.60
N MET A 114 1.43 -0.19 -5.00
CA MET A 114 0.92 -1.47 -5.46
C MET A 114 0.40 -1.43 -6.91
N LYS A 115 -0.29 -0.35 -7.30
CA LYS A 115 -0.76 -0.17 -8.68
C LYS A 115 0.39 0.08 -9.66
N GLU A 116 1.37 0.87 -9.25
CA GLU A 116 2.58 1.11 -10.04
C GLU A 116 3.35 -0.19 -10.28
N GLU A 117 3.54 -0.99 -9.23
CA GLU A 117 4.22 -2.29 -9.30
C GLU A 117 3.48 -3.29 -10.20
N ALA A 118 2.15 -3.38 -10.09
CA ALA A 118 1.35 -4.22 -10.97
C ALA A 118 1.54 -3.85 -12.45
N ARG A 119 1.51 -2.55 -12.77
CA ARG A 119 1.74 -2.05 -14.13
C ARG A 119 3.16 -2.33 -14.63
N ILE A 120 4.17 -2.18 -13.77
CA ILE A 120 5.56 -2.51 -14.12
C ILE A 120 5.69 -3.99 -14.44
N ASN A 121 5.09 -4.86 -13.62
CA ASN A 121 5.13 -6.31 -13.82
C ASN A 121 4.47 -6.73 -15.14
N GLU A 122 3.34 -6.11 -15.51
CA GLU A 122 2.70 -6.32 -16.81
C GLU A 122 3.64 -5.95 -17.97
N LEU A 123 4.24 -4.76 -17.90
CA LEU A 123 5.18 -4.28 -18.93
C LEU A 123 6.42 -5.18 -19.04
N LEU A 124 6.98 -5.62 -17.92
CA LEU A 124 8.11 -6.55 -17.89
C LEU A 124 7.75 -7.91 -18.50
N ALA A 125 6.56 -8.43 -18.21
CA ALA A 125 6.08 -9.68 -18.78
C ALA A 125 5.96 -9.60 -20.31
N ASP A 126 5.49 -8.46 -20.84
CA ASP A 126 5.39 -8.25 -22.28
C ASP A 126 6.75 -8.07 -22.95
N LEU A 127 7.66 -7.31 -22.33
CA LEU A 127 9.04 -7.21 -22.80
C LEU A 127 9.74 -8.57 -22.85
N TYR A 128 9.55 -9.40 -21.81
CA TYR A 128 10.13 -10.73 -21.76
C TYR A 128 9.62 -11.63 -22.90
N LYS A 129 8.33 -11.57 -23.23
CA LYS A 129 7.78 -12.30 -24.39
C LYS A 129 8.43 -11.87 -25.71
N VAL A 130 8.59 -10.57 -25.91
CA VAL A 130 9.23 -10.02 -27.12
C VAL A 130 10.69 -10.44 -27.21
N GLU A 131 11.42 -10.39 -26.10
CA GLU A 131 12.82 -10.79 -26.05
C GLU A 131 12.98 -12.29 -26.36
N GLN A 132 12.15 -13.14 -25.75
CA GLN A 132 12.13 -14.58 -26.02
C GLN A 132 11.87 -14.90 -27.50
N LEU A 133 10.91 -14.20 -28.13
CA LEU A 133 10.64 -14.33 -29.56
C LEU A 133 11.84 -13.93 -30.41
N HIS A 134 12.48 -12.80 -30.07
CA HIS A 134 13.65 -12.32 -30.80
C HIS A 134 14.84 -13.27 -30.66
N GLN A 135 15.09 -13.76 -29.45
CA GLN A 135 16.14 -14.77 -29.18
C GLN A 135 15.88 -16.07 -29.98
N LEU A 136 14.63 -16.55 -30.02
CA LEU A 136 14.26 -17.72 -30.81
C LEU A 136 14.49 -17.48 -32.32
N GLN A 137 14.05 -16.34 -32.85
CA GLN A 137 14.28 -15.98 -34.25
C GLN A 137 15.77 -15.94 -34.59
N ASN A 138 16.60 -15.41 -33.70
CA ASN A 138 18.05 -15.35 -33.91
C ASN A 138 18.68 -16.74 -33.88
N ARG A 139 18.26 -17.62 -32.96
CA ARG A 139 18.70 -19.03 -32.93
C ARG A 139 18.31 -19.77 -34.21
N LEU A 140 17.07 -19.57 -34.70
CA LEU A 140 16.61 -20.16 -35.97
C LEU A 140 17.42 -19.64 -37.17
N LYS A 141 17.71 -18.34 -37.24
CA LYS A 141 18.56 -17.76 -38.29
C LYS A 141 19.98 -18.32 -38.25
N GLN A 142 20.55 -18.52 -37.06
CA GLN A 142 21.87 -19.14 -36.90
C GLN A 142 21.86 -20.61 -37.35
N ALA A 143 20.86 -21.39 -36.92
CA ALA A 143 20.70 -22.78 -37.35
C ALA A 143 20.57 -22.92 -38.88
N CYS A 144 19.82 -22.01 -39.52
CA CYS A 144 19.69 -21.94 -40.98
C CYS A 144 21.02 -21.67 -41.73
N LYS A 145 22.01 -21.05 -41.09
CA LYS A 145 23.32 -20.81 -41.71
C LYS A 145 24.20 -22.06 -41.67
N VAL A 146 23.99 -22.94 -40.69
CA VAL A 146 24.78 -24.16 -40.49
C VAL A 146 24.20 -25.32 -41.31
N ASP A 147 22.88 -25.38 -41.49
CA ASP A 147 22.19 -26.45 -42.21
C ASP A 147 21.49 -25.94 -43.49
N LYS A 148 22.03 -26.35 -44.66
CA LYS A 148 21.53 -25.97 -45.99
C LYS A 148 20.16 -26.58 -46.31
N ASP A 149 19.83 -27.75 -45.77
CA ASP A 149 18.54 -28.42 -45.97
C ASP A 149 17.44 -27.78 -45.12
N PHE A 150 17.78 -27.33 -43.92
CA PHE A 150 16.88 -26.55 -43.07
C PHE A 150 16.54 -25.17 -43.68
N LEU A 151 17.52 -24.50 -44.31
CA LEU A 151 17.30 -23.23 -45.01
C LEU A 151 16.27 -23.34 -46.15
N ALA A 152 16.29 -24.46 -46.89
CA ALA A 152 15.34 -24.73 -47.98
C ALA A 152 13.90 -24.91 -47.46
N LYS A 153 13.72 -25.66 -46.36
CA LYS A 153 12.41 -25.82 -45.68
C LYS A 153 11.91 -24.53 -45.00
N TYR A 154 12.81 -23.74 -44.41
CA TYR A 154 12.46 -22.45 -43.80
C TYR A 154 11.99 -21.42 -44.83
N LYS A 155 12.61 -21.40 -46.02
CA LYS A 155 12.20 -20.52 -47.13
C LYS A 155 10.87 -20.93 -47.76
N SER A 156 10.57 -22.24 -47.85
CA SER A 156 9.26 -22.70 -48.36
C SER A 156 8.10 -22.41 -47.40
N GLY A 157 8.34 -22.42 -46.08
CA GLY A 157 7.36 -22.10 -45.04
C GLY A 157 7.00 -20.61 -44.88
N LYS A 158 7.68 -19.69 -45.59
CA LYS A 158 7.29 -18.28 -45.63
C LYS A 158 6.03 -18.01 -46.47
N ASN A 159 5.55 -19.00 -47.23
CA ASN A 159 4.28 -18.88 -47.94
C ASN A 159 3.11 -19.26 -47.01
N LYS A 160 2.69 -18.26 -46.21
CA LYS A 160 1.45 -18.19 -45.41
C LYS A 160 1.34 -19.14 -44.19
N ASN A 161 1.14 -18.52 -43.03
CA ASN A 161 0.45 -19.05 -41.84
C ASN A 161 1.09 -20.09 -40.91
N TRP A 162 2.28 -20.64 -41.16
CA TRP A 162 2.82 -21.68 -40.26
C TRP A 162 3.20 -21.17 -38.84
N PHE A 163 3.75 -19.95 -38.73
CA PHE A 163 4.21 -19.41 -37.45
C PHE A 163 3.04 -19.01 -36.52
N ASN A 164 1.94 -18.52 -37.09
CA ASN A 164 0.72 -18.19 -36.34
C ASN A 164 -0.08 -19.43 -35.91
N ALA A 165 0.04 -20.55 -36.64
CA ALA A 165 -0.63 -21.81 -36.31
C ALA A 165 -0.04 -22.48 -35.05
N ILE A 166 1.27 -22.36 -34.84
CA ILE A 166 1.97 -22.91 -33.67
C ILE A 166 1.68 -22.10 -32.39
N TYR A 167 1.46 -20.79 -32.50
CA TYR A 167 1.13 -19.93 -31.35
C TYR A 167 -0.35 -19.98 -30.94
N LYS A 168 -1.29 -20.20 -31.87
CA LYS A 168 -2.73 -20.27 -31.57
C LYS A 168 -3.19 -21.59 -30.94
N THR A 169 -2.37 -22.64 -30.96
CA THR A 169 -2.74 -23.98 -30.44
C THR A 169 -2.40 -24.19 -28.97
N LYS A 170 -1.73 -23.26 -28.29
CA LYS A 170 -1.33 -23.38 -26.87
C LYS A 170 -2.06 -22.45 -25.88
N HIS A 171 -3.02 -21.65 -26.35
CA HIS A 171 -3.85 -20.79 -25.49
C HIS A 171 -5.36 -20.99 -25.74
N LYS A 172 -5.79 -22.26 -25.67
CA LYS A 172 -7.20 -22.63 -25.48
C LYS A 172 -7.30 -23.59 -24.31
#